data_AF-A0A8H3D5S5-F1
#
_entry.id   AF-A0A8H3D5S5-F1
#
_cell.length_a   1.000
_cell.length_b   1.000
_cell.length_c   1.000
_cell.angle_alpha   90.00
_cell.angle_beta   90.00
_cell.angle_gamma   90.00
#
_symmetry.space_group_name_H-M   'P 1'
#
loop_
_entity.id
_entity.type
_entity.pdbx_description
1 polymer ?
#
loop_
_entity_poly.entity_id
_entity_poly.type
_entity_poly.pdbx_seq_one_letter_code
_entity_poly.pdbx_strand_id
1 'polypeptide(L)'
;MRIRELESEIAQIPAGPIIEIREQTDQENSVMSPTDPITITEDTIEGYPRRSHLTMQDGNISASGPTSMWSTFPDESVPPRESKVPHPGLIYRYTFERSPSIPLHLQSQDIQMSERCEWDRYLPKLNSGVGFTRFEHDTLLYRCFNYHALWLRTLEPDLFLRDMLLELTTHPDSADATKYSRGLTYYSPFLHCALMALATTFSTDPGIRSKHIREQFARYAKQLLEDACERPTLTAIHGLAFLSEYHGSLGERGLAYLYFGMGCRLVRALGLCINGRKMVDSKMITEQELTSRVHLFWALFSQDKLMVCKLISIL
;
A
#
# COMPACT_ATOMS: atom_id res chain seq x y z
N MET A 1 -35.97 29.78 -2.53
CA MET A 1 -37.24 29.48 -1.84
C MET A 1 -37.09 28.34 -0.83
N ARG A 2 -36.43 27.23 -1.19
CA ARG A 2 -36.27 26.04 -0.32
C ARG A 2 -35.41 26.19 0.95
N ILE A 3 -34.47 27.13 0.98
CA ILE A 3 -33.56 27.32 2.14
C ILE A 3 -34.30 28.01 3.31
N ARG A 4 -35.18 28.97 3.02
CA ARG A 4 -35.96 29.68 4.05
C ARG A 4 -37.04 28.82 4.70
N GLU A 5 -37.55 27.81 3.98
CA GLU A 5 -38.50 26.84 4.53
C GLU A 5 -37.83 25.94 5.58
N LEU A 6 -36.59 25.49 5.32
CA LEU A 6 -35.83 24.64 6.25
C LEU A 6 -35.41 25.39 7.52
N GLU A 7 -35.08 26.67 7.41
CA GLU A 7 -34.77 27.51 8.58
C GLU A 7 -35.99 27.74 9.47
N SER A 8 -37.20 27.76 8.90
CA SER A 8 -38.45 27.88 9.65
C SER A 8 -38.88 26.60 10.36
N GLU A 9 -38.51 25.42 9.81
CA GLU A 9 -38.77 24.12 10.45
C GLU A 9 -37.86 23.86 11.66
N ILE A 10 -36.60 24.30 11.60
CA ILE A 10 -35.64 24.16 12.72
C ILE A 10 -36.03 25.04 13.91
N ALA A 11 -36.66 26.20 13.66
CA ALA A 11 -37.08 27.14 14.69
C ALA A 11 -38.31 26.67 15.52
N GLN A 12 -39.01 25.61 15.09
CA GLN A 12 -40.20 25.09 15.79
C GLN A 12 -39.94 23.86 16.68
N ILE A 13 -38.69 23.40 16.79
CA ILE A 13 -38.34 22.25 17.63
C ILE A 13 -38.17 22.72 19.09
N PRO A 14 -38.92 22.20 20.07
CA PRO A 14 -38.73 22.59 21.48
C PRO A 14 -37.39 22.06 22.00
N ALA A 15 -36.61 22.92 22.64
CA ALA A 15 -35.37 22.54 23.31
C ALA A 15 -35.66 21.63 24.52
N GLY A 16 -35.35 20.34 24.40
CA GLY A 16 -35.27 19.42 25.55
C GLY A 16 -34.04 19.71 26.41
N PRO A 17 -34.06 19.41 27.72
CA PRO A 17 -32.99 19.78 28.63
C PRO A 17 -31.69 19.02 28.33
N ILE A 18 -30.58 19.76 28.39
CA ILE A 18 -29.21 19.27 28.28
C ILE A 18 -28.85 18.58 29.60
N ILE A 19 -28.58 17.26 29.55
CA ILE A 19 -28.05 16.53 30.70
C ILE A 19 -26.52 16.61 30.66
N GLU A 20 -25.96 17.42 31.55
CA GLU A 20 -24.54 17.38 31.91
C GLU A 20 -24.26 16.12 32.75
N ILE A 21 -23.39 15.23 32.27
CA ILE A 21 -22.89 14.11 33.09
C ILE A 21 -21.55 14.53 33.68
N ARG A 22 -21.60 14.92 34.96
CA ARG A 22 -20.47 15.13 35.86
C ARG A 22 -20.14 13.79 36.54
N GLU A 23 -18.87 13.39 36.49
CA GLU A 23 -18.34 12.28 37.29
C GLU A 23 -18.45 12.61 38.79
N GLN A 24 -19.04 11.71 39.60
CA GLN A 24 -18.62 11.47 40.98
C GLN A 24 -19.29 10.21 41.59
N THR A 25 -18.40 9.36 42.11
CA THR A 25 -18.50 8.35 43.18
C THR A 25 -19.65 8.50 44.20
N ASP A 26 -20.36 7.40 44.52
CA ASP A 26 -20.28 6.68 45.82
C ASP A 26 -21.50 5.80 46.16
N GLN A 27 -21.18 4.64 46.74
CA GLN A 27 -21.81 3.87 47.81
C GLN A 27 -23.32 3.90 48.16
N GLU A 28 -23.80 2.66 48.38
CA GLU A 28 -24.70 2.17 49.45
C GLU A 28 -26.23 2.18 49.33
N ASN A 29 -26.76 0.93 49.31
CA ASN A 29 -27.83 0.36 50.14
C ASN A 29 -29.20 1.08 50.26
N SER A 30 -30.27 0.41 49.78
CA SER A 30 -31.44 0.10 50.64
C SER A 30 -32.43 -0.91 50.00
N VAL A 31 -32.58 -2.03 50.71
CA VAL A 31 -33.77 -2.83 51.06
C VAL A 31 -34.96 -3.00 50.08
N MET A 32 -35.30 -4.28 49.91
CA MET A 32 -36.25 -4.99 49.06
C MET A 32 -37.71 -5.02 49.56
N SER A 33 -38.67 -5.19 48.66
CA SER A 33 -39.94 -5.95 48.85
C SER A 33 -40.60 -6.29 47.49
N PRO A 34 -41.39 -7.39 47.39
CA PRO A 34 -41.30 -8.32 46.26
C PRO A 34 -42.57 -8.42 45.40
N THR A 35 -42.39 -8.65 44.09
CA THR A 35 -43.41 -9.27 43.24
C THR A 35 -42.73 -10.12 42.16
N ASP A 36 -43.32 -11.31 41.93
CA ASP A 36 -42.76 -12.52 41.33
C ASP A 36 -42.28 -12.46 39.86
N PRO A 37 -41.47 -13.44 39.42
CA PRO A 37 -40.50 -13.28 38.34
C PRO A 37 -41.09 -13.56 36.95
N ILE A 38 -40.90 -12.63 36.02
CA ILE A 38 -40.94 -12.92 34.60
C ILE A 38 -39.54 -13.38 34.20
N THR A 39 -39.42 -14.68 33.93
CA THR A 39 -38.24 -15.30 33.34
C THR A 39 -37.95 -14.65 31.98
N ILE A 40 -37.09 -13.64 31.97
CA ILE A 40 -36.40 -13.17 30.77
C ILE A 40 -35.14 -14.01 30.69
N THR A 41 -35.14 -14.94 29.74
CA THR A 41 -33.96 -15.67 29.27
C THR A 41 -32.79 -14.71 29.08
N GLU A 42 -31.63 -15.08 29.63
CA GLU A 42 -30.35 -14.40 29.44
C GLU A 42 -30.02 -14.29 27.95
N ASP A 43 -30.48 -13.21 27.31
CA ASP A 43 -29.83 -12.70 26.13
C ASP A 43 -28.51 -12.12 26.61
N THR A 44 -27.47 -12.93 26.44
CA THR A 44 -26.06 -12.57 26.52
C THR A 44 -25.88 -11.19 25.90
N ILE A 45 -25.79 -10.16 26.74
CA ILE A 45 -25.23 -8.87 26.33
C ILE A 45 -23.75 -9.19 26.08
N GLU A 46 -23.45 -9.69 24.88
CA GLU A 46 -22.10 -9.66 24.33
C GLU A 46 -21.75 -8.18 24.22
N GLY A 47 -21.25 -7.64 25.33
CA GLY A 47 -20.68 -6.32 25.37
C GLY A 47 -19.50 -6.32 24.43
N TYR A 48 -19.70 -5.85 23.19
CA TYR A 48 -18.61 -5.53 22.29
C TYR A 48 -17.70 -4.56 23.04
N PRO A 49 -16.51 -5.00 23.49
CA PRO A 49 -15.65 -4.11 24.25
C PRO A 49 -15.31 -2.96 23.31
N ARG A 50 -15.50 -1.70 23.73
CA ARG A 50 -14.94 -0.56 22.99
C ARG A 50 -13.42 -0.70 23.05
N ARG A 51 -12.84 -1.37 22.06
CA ARG A 51 -11.39 -1.60 21.97
C ARG A 51 -10.71 -0.37 21.40
N SER A 52 -9.42 -0.25 21.69
CA SER A 52 -8.57 0.86 21.27
C SER A 52 -8.80 1.23 19.80
N HIS A 53 -9.11 2.50 19.54
CA HIS A 53 -9.27 3.07 18.19
C HIS A 53 -7.98 3.09 17.36
N LEU A 54 -6.87 2.67 17.97
CA LEU A 54 -5.56 2.53 17.35
C LEU A 54 -5.01 1.16 17.75
N THR A 55 -4.92 0.24 16.80
CA THR A 55 -4.24 -1.04 17.01
C THR A 55 -2.92 -1.02 16.27
N MET A 56 -1.88 -1.54 16.90
CA MET A 56 -0.53 -1.59 16.34
C MET A 56 -0.22 -3.05 16.05
N GLN A 57 0.04 -3.37 14.78
CA GLN A 57 0.29 -4.73 14.30
C GLN A 57 1.49 -4.70 13.34
N ASP A 58 2.58 -5.41 13.66
CA ASP A 58 3.77 -5.60 12.80
C ASP A 58 4.42 -4.32 12.21
N GLY A 59 4.38 -3.22 12.96
CA GLY A 59 4.93 -1.92 12.52
C GLY A 59 3.98 -1.13 11.61
N ASN A 60 2.73 -1.57 11.46
CA ASN A 60 1.62 -0.80 10.90
C ASN A 60 0.66 -0.39 12.03
N ILE A 61 0.14 0.83 11.97
CA ILE A 61 -0.97 1.24 12.84
C ILE A 61 -2.25 1.10 12.03
N SER A 62 -3.21 0.32 12.53
CA SER A 62 -4.58 0.40 12.07
C SER A 62 -5.37 1.35 12.96
N ALA A 63 -6.07 2.31 12.34
CA ALA A 63 -6.86 3.30 13.05
C ALA A 63 -8.35 3.11 12.73
N SER A 64 -9.09 2.60 13.70
CA SER A 64 -10.53 2.36 13.61
C SER A 64 -11.25 3.41 14.45
N GLY A 65 -12.01 4.29 13.79
CA GLY A 65 -12.78 5.32 14.49
C GLY A 65 -13.80 4.74 15.48
N PRO A 66 -14.32 5.55 16.43
CA PRO A 66 -15.25 5.08 17.46
C PRO A 66 -16.56 4.49 16.96
N THR A 67 -16.93 4.81 15.72
CA THR A 67 -18.12 4.31 15.02
C THR A 67 -17.78 3.30 13.92
N SER A 68 -16.52 2.87 13.83
CA SER A 68 -16.09 1.92 12.81
C SER A 68 -16.63 0.53 13.14
N MET A 69 -17.21 -0.14 12.14
CA MET A 69 -17.56 -1.57 12.22
C MET A 69 -16.35 -2.42 12.63
N TRP A 70 -15.13 -1.98 12.31
CA TRP A 70 -13.89 -2.68 12.68
C TRP A 70 -13.52 -2.59 14.16
N SER A 71 -14.16 -1.70 14.92
CA SER A 71 -13.92 -1.56 16.37
C SER A 71 -14.54 -2.71 17.19
N THR A 72 -15.42 -3.52 16.59
CA THR A 72 -16.12 -4.62 17.26
C THR A 72 -15.51 -6.00 16.97
N PHE A 73 -14.61 -6.13 16.00
CA PHE A 73 -13.97 -7.40 15.64
C PHE A 73 -12.76 -7.71 16.55
N PRO A 74 -12.47 -8.99 16.82
CA PRO A 74 -11.26 -9.37 17.54
C PRO A 74 -9.99 -9.06 16.74
N ASP A 75 -8.92 -8.69 17.45
CA ASP A 75 -7.60 -8.56 16.83
C ASP A 75 -7.14 -9.93 16.33
N GLU A 76 -6.79 -10.02 15.04
CA GLU A 76 -6.24 -11.23 14.46
C GLU A 76 -4.82 -11.48 14.96
N SER A 77 -4.52 -12.69 15.42
CA SER A 77 -3.18 -13.05 15.90
C SER A 77 -2.22 -13.16 14.71
N VAL A 78 -1.35 -12.18 14.54
CA VAL A 78 -0.32 -12.20 13.50
C VAL A 78 0.98 -12.81 14.05
N PRO A 79 1.61 -13.77 13.35
CA PRO A 79 2.91 -14.30 13.78
C PRO A 79 3.96 -13.18 13.80
N PRO A 80 4.86 -13.17 14.81
CA PRO A 80 5.83 -12.10 15.00
C PRO A 80 6.72 -11.92 13.77
N ARG A 81 6.91 -10.66 13.34
CA ARG A 81 7.96 -10.31 12.37
C ARG A 81 9.32 -10.69 12.93
N GLU A 82 10.00 -11.64 12.27
CA GLU A 82 11.40 -11.94 12.55
C GLU A 82 12.28 -10.71 12.26
N SER A 83 13.37 -10.61 13.02
CA SER A 83 14.41 -9.59 12.87
C SER A 83 14.78 -9.41 11.40
N LYS A 84 14.47 -8.23 10.84
CA LYS A 84 14.97 -7.80 9.53
C LYS A 84 16.48 -7.72 9.62
N VAL A 85 17.17 -8.69 9.06
CA VAL A 85 18.61 -8.60 8.85
C VAL A 85 18.81 -7.45 7.85
N PRO A 86 19.55 -6.37 8.19
CA PRO A 86 19.92 -5.37 7.20
C PRO A 86 20.68 -6.09 6.10
N HIS A 87 20.12 -6.19 4.90
CA HIS A 87 20.80 -6.83 3.80
C HIS A 87 21.93 -5.91 3.35
N PRO A 88 23.21 -6.30 3.55
CA PRO A 88 24.32 -5.43 3.20
C PRO A 88 24.41 -5.30 1.67
N GLY A 89 24.58 -4.06 1.20
CA GLY A 89 25.24 -3.71 -0.07
C GLY A 89 24.76 -4.33 -1.39
N LEU A 90 23.65 -5.08 -1.43
CA LEU A 90 23.16 -5.67 -2.68
C LEU A 90 22.68 -4.57 -3.62
N ILE A 91 23.43 -4.39 -4.71
CA ILE A 91 23.12 -3.41 -5.75
C ILE A 91 22.70 -4.17 -6.99
N TYR A 92 21.47 -3.94 -7.40
CA TYR A 92 21.02 -4.37 -8.71
C TYR A 92 21.74 -3.55 -9.79
N ARG A 93 22.29 -4.25 -10.78
CA ARG A 93 22.95 -3.63 -11.94
C ARG A 93 22.11 -3.85 -13.17
N TYR A 94 21.81 -2.77 -13.87
CA TYR A 94 21.08 -2.87 -15.13
C TYR A 94 21.95 -3.57 -16.18
N THR A 95 21.30 -4.30 -17.08
CA THR A 95 21.98 -5.10 -18.11
C THR A 95 22.90 -4.25 -19.01
N PHE A 96 22.58 -2.98 -19.22
CA PHE A 96 23.41 -2.06 -20.01
C PHE A 96 24.61 -1.48 -19.26
N GLU A 97 24.71 -1.66 -17.93
CA GLU A 97 25.89 -1.26 -17.14
C GLU A 97 27.02 -2.31 -17.22
N ARG A 98 26.69 -3.51 -17.69
CA ARG A 98 27.64 -4.60 -17.90
C ARG A 98 28.60 -4.26 -19.04
N SER A 99 29.89 -4.49 -18.81
CA SER A 99 30.87 -4.48 -19.90
C SER A 99 30.75 -5.77 -20.72
N PRO A 100 30.46 -5.71 -22.03
CA PRO A 100 30.35 -6.89 -22.88
C PRO A 100 31.70 -7.56 -23.14
N SER A 101 32.80 -6.84 -22.93
CA SER A 101 34.17 -7.30 -23.17
C SER A 101 34.70 -8.25 -22.08
N ILE A 102 34.06 -8.28 -20.90
CA ILE A 102 34.54 -9.03 -19.74
C ILE A 102 33.64 -10.27 -19.54
N PRO A 103 34.20 -11.49 -19.49
CA PRO A 103 33.44 -12.70 -19.15
C PRO A 103 32.70 -12.57 -17.81
N LEU A 104 31.48 -13.10 -17.72
CA LEU A 104 30.60 -12.91 -16.55
C LEU A 104 31.25 -13.30 -15.21
N HIS A 105 32.00 -14.39 -15.17
CA HIS A 105 32.67 -14.89 -13.96
C HIS A 105 33.78 -13.96 -13.43
N LEU A 106 34.29 -13.05 -14.26
CA LEU A 106 35.29 -12.04 -13.88
C LEU A 106 34.67 -10.68 -13.52
N GLN A 107 33.36 -10.55 -13.66
CA GLN A 107 32.65 -9.31 -13.31
C GLN A 107 32.40 -9.22 -11.81
N SER A 108 31.99 -8.03 -11.34
CA SER A 108 31.65 -7.82 -9.93
C SER A 108 30.53 -8.76 -9.47
N GLN A 109 30.52 -9.06 -8.18
CA GLN A 109 29.49 -9.93 -7.57
C GLN A 109 28.08 -9.41 -7.84
N ASP A 110 27.86 -8.09 -7.78
CA ASP A 110 26.58 -7.44 -8.07
C ASP A 110 26.03 -7.76 -9.47
N ILE A 111 26.90 -7.75 -10.49
CA ILE A 111 26.51 -8.06 -11.86
C ILE A 111 26.19 -9.55 -11.98
N GLN A 112 27.02 -10.41 -11.39
CA GLN A 112 26.77 -11.85 -11.38
C GLN A 112 25.44 -12.22 -10.71
N MET A 113 25.08 -11.52 -9.63
CA MET A 113 23.79 -11.71 -8.96
C MET A 113 22.63 -11.17 -9.80
N SER A 114 22.79 -9.98 -10.39
CA SER A 114 21.76 -9.35 -11.24
C SER A 114 21.45 -10.16 -12.51
N GLU A 115 22.40 -10.93 -13.00
CA GLU A 115 22.23 -11.86 -14.14
C GLU A 115 21.51 -13.16 -13.76
N ARG A 116 21.56 -13.57 -12.48
CA ARG A 116 20.78 -14.71 -11.97
C ARG A 116 19.33 -14.35 -11.64
N CYS A 117 19.00 -13.06 -11.62
CA CYS A 117 17.68 -12.55 -11.32
C CYS A 117 16.66 -13.00 -12.38
N GLU A 118 15.67 -13.80 -11.98
CA GLU A 118 14.54 -14.22 -12.82
C GLU A 118 13.51 -13.09 -12.97
N TRP A 119 13.94 -12.05 -13.66
CA TRP A 119 13.23 -10.77 -13.80
C TRP A 119 11.78 -10.87 -14.32
N ASP A 120 11.49 -11.88 -15.14
CA ASP A 120 10.18 -12.08 -15.76
C ASP A 120 9.32 -13.13 -15.04
N ARG A 121 9.75 -13.64 -13.87
CA ARG A 121 9.05 -14.69 -13.10
C ARG A 121 7.59 -14.32 -12.84
N TYR A 122 7.36 -13.09 -12.38
CA TYR A 122 6.03 -12.57 -12.04
C TYR A 122 5.53 -11.53 -13.05
N LEU A 123 6.00 -11.57 -14.30
CA LEU A 123 5.49 -10.71 -15.36
C LEU A 123 4.63 -11.53 -16.34
N PRO A 124 3.63 -10.90 -17.00
CA PRO A 124 2.85 -11.58 -18.01
C PRO A 124 3.75 -12.09 -19.13
N LYS A 125 3.57 -13.35 -19.54
CA LYS A 125 4.30 -13.93 -20.66
C LYS A 125 3.77 -13.33 -21.97
N LEU A 126 4.53 -12.38 -22.52
CA LEU A 126 4.20 -11.72 -23.78
C LEU A 126 4.53 -12.62 -24.97
N ASN A 127 3.86 -12.39 -26.09
CA ASN A 127 4.13 -13.12 -27.34
C ASN A 127 5.59 -12.89 -27.77
N SER A 128 6.28 -13.94 -28.20
CA SER A 128 7.72 -13.87 -28.57
C SER A 128 8.01 -12.85 -29.68
N GLY A 129 7.03 -12.49 -30.51
CA GLY A 129 7.15 -11.47 -31.55
C GLY A 129 7.18 -10.01 -31.05
N VAL A 130 6.87 -9.75 -29.77
CA VAL A 130 6.86 -8.39 -29.19
C VAL A 130 8.28 -7.91 -28.85
N GLY A 131 9.25 -8.81 -28.74
CA GLY A 131 10.64 -8.43 -28.45
C GLY A 131 10.87 -7.88 -27.04
N PHE A 132 10.01 -8.20 -26.08
CA PHE A 132 10.18 -7.77 -24.68
C PHE A 132 11.30 -8.56 -24.00
N THR A 133 12.49 -8.00 -24.02
CA THR A 133 13.71 -8.62 -23.49
C THR A 133 14.06 -8.05 -22.11
N ARG A 134 14.98 -8.72 -21.41
CA ARG A 134 15.61 -8.22 -20.18
C ARG A 134 16.19 -6.81 -20.35
N PHE A 135 16.83 -6.55 -21.49
CA PHE A 135 17.39 -5.24 -21.80
C PHE A 135 16.29 -4.16 -21.86
N GLU A 136 15.17 -4.46 -22.51
CA GLU A 136 14.04 -3.54 -22.56
C GLU A 136 13.43 -3.33 -21.18
N HIS A 137 13.19 -4.40 -20.41
CA HIS A 137 12.71 -4.31 -19.04
C HIS A 137 13.56 -3.35 -18.19
N ASP A 138 14.87 -3.52 -18.20
CA ASP A 138 15.82 -2.68 -17.45
C ASP A 138 15.80 -1.24 -17.94
N THR A 139 15.71 -1.04 -19.24
CA THR A 139 15.58 0.28 -19.86
C THR A 139 14.30 0.98 -19.41
N LEU A 140 13.17 0.27 -19.33
CA LEU A 140 11.89 0.82 -18.88
C LEU A 140 11.91 1.18 -17.40
N LEU A 141 12.47 0.33 -16.54
CA LEU A 141 12.65 0.66 -15.12
C LEU A 141 13.52 1.91 -14.95
N TYR A 142 14.69 1.94 -15.60
CA TYR A 142 15.58 3.09 -15.57
C TYR A 142 14.88 4.37 -16.04
N ARG A 143 14.21 4.33 -17.19
CA ARG A 143 13.49 5.49 -17.72
C ARG A 143 12.34 5.92 -16.81
N CYS A 144 11.57 4.99 -16.29
CA CYS A 144 10.48 5.30 -15.37
C CYS A 144 11.04 5.99 -14.11
N PHE A 145 12.06 5.43 -13.45
CA PHE A 145 12.63 6.02 -12.24
C PHE A 145 13.32 7.38 -12.45
N ASN A 146 13.78 7.68 -13.67
CA ASN A 146 14.43 8.96 -13.99
C ASN A 146 13.51 10.02 -14.59
N TYR A 147 12.41 9.64 -15.24
CA TYR A 147 11.55 10.57 -15.97
C TYR A 147 10.11 10.64 -15.45
N HIS A 148 9.63 9.61 -14.73
CA HIS A 148 8.34 9.67 -14.07
C HIS A 148 8.37 10.66 -12.89
N ALA A 149 7.31 11.46 -12.75
CA ALA A 149 7.09 12.57 -11.81
C ALA A 149 8.11 12.69 -10.67
N LEU A 150 9.27 13.27 -10.98
CA LEU A 150 10.43 13.35 -10.08
C LEU A 150 10.14 14.06 -8.75
N TRP A 151 9.15 14.94 -8.72
CA TRP A 151 8.77 15.69 -7.53
C TRP A 151 7.80 14.94 -6.59
N LEU A 152 7.20 13.83 -7.01
CA LEU A 152 6.32 13.00 -6.17
C LEU A 152 6.99 11.69 -5.72
N ARG A 153 8.14 11.31 -6.32
CA ARG A 153 8.90 10.05 -6.12
C ARG A 153 8.37 9.18 -4.97
N THR A 154 7.29 8.45 -5.23
CA THR A 154 6.64 7.65 -4.19
C THR A 154 7.52 6.47 -3.79
N LEU A 155 8.27 5.92 -4.74
CA LEU A 155 9.10 4.73 -4.62
C LEU A 155 10.60 5.06 -4.75
N GLU A 156 11.40 4.57 -3.81
CA GLU A 156 12.87 4.64 -3.88
C GLU A 156 13.41 3.55 -4.82
N PRO A 157 14.06 3.90 -5.95
CA PRO A 157 14.51 2.91 -6.94
C PRO A 157 15.48 1.89 -6.37
N ASP A 158 16.46 2.33 -5.57
CA ASP A 158 17.48 1.43 -5.04
C ASP A 158 16.89 0.38 -4.09
N LEU A 159 15.88 0.76 -3.30
CA LEU A 159 15.20 -0.17 -2.39
C LEU A 159 14.29 -1.13 -3.14
N PHE A 160 13.57 -0.64 -4.14
CA PHE A 160 12.77 -1.49 -5.01
C PHE A 160 13.64 -2.52 -5.72
N LEU A 161 14.74 -2.09 -6.35
CA LEU A 161 15.62 -2.96 -7.12
C LEU A 161 16.37 -3.96 -6.24
N ARG A 162 16.79 -3.56 -5.04
CA ARG A 162 17.37 -4.46 -4.04
C ARG A 162 16.39 -5.55 -3.65
N ASP A 163 15.17 -5.17 -3.26
CA ASP A 163 14.16 -6.12 -2.81
C ASP A 163 13.69 -7.03 -3.98
N MET A 164 13.62 -6.49 -5.21
CA MET A 164 13.37 -7.27 -6.42
C MET A 164 14.46 -8.31 -6.66
N LEU A 165 15.74 -7.90 -6.56
CA LEU A 165 16.87 -8.81 -6.75
C LEU A 165 16.83 -9.97 -5.76
N LEU A 166 16.54 -9.69 -4.50
CA LEU A 166 16.43 -10.70 -3.45
C LEU A 166 15.32 -11.71 -3.73
N GLU A 167 14.12 -11.23 -4.05
CA GLU A 167 12.97 -12.10 -4.34
C GLU A 167 13.22 -12.97 -5.58
N LEU A 168 13.76 -12.37 -6.65
CA LEU A 168 13.87 -13.02 -7.96
C LEU A 168 15.15 -13.83 -8.14
N THR A 169 16.11 -13.73 -7.21
CA THR A 169 17.29 -14.62 -7.17
C THR A 169 17.07 -15.81 -6.23
N THR A 170 16.18 -15.67 -5.25
CA THR A 170 15.85 -16.75 -4.33
C THR A 170 14.94 -17.76 -5.03
N HIS A 171 15.30 -19.04 -4.99
CA HIS A 171 14.50 -20.11 -5.58
C HIS A 171 13.30 -20.43 -4.67
N PRO A 172 12.06 -20.55 -5.20
CA PRO A 172 10.85 -20.72 -4.40
C PRO A 172 10.85 -21.97 -3.50
N ASP A 173 11.57 -23.03 -3.91
CA ASP A 173 11.67 -24.29 -3.15
C ASP A 173 12.68 -24.27 -2.00
N SER A 174 13.43 -23.17 -1.83
CA SER A 174 14.36 -23.07 -0.71
C SER A 174 13.61 -22.76 0.60
N ALA A 175 14.01 -23.40 1.70
CA ALA A 175 13.48 -23.08 3.04
C ALA A 175 13.67 -21.60 3.41
N ASP A 176 14.60 -20.91 2.73
CA ASP A 176 14.87 -19.48 2.90
C ASP A 176 13.89 -18.57 2.13
N ALA A 177 13.16 -19.08 1.13
CA ALA A 177 12.24 -18.28 0.30
C ALA A 177 11.09 -17.65 1.12
N THR A 178 10.51 -18.42 2.05
CA THR A 178 9.47 -17.93 2.95
C THR A 178 9.98 -16.91 3.96
N LYS A 179 11.27 -16.97 4.30
CA LYS A 179 11.94 -16.04 5.22
C LYS A 179 12.22 -14.70 4.55
N TYR A 180 12.67 -14.71 3.30
CA TYR A 180 12.96 -13.48 2.55
C TYR A 180 11.67 -12.79 2.07
N SER A 181 10.72 -13.53 1.50
CA SER A 181 9.48 -12.96 0.95
C SER A 181 8.65 -12.18 2.00
N ARG A 182 8.64 -12.63 3.27
CA ARG A 182 7.93 -11.94 4.38
C ARG A 182 8.64 -10.68 4.90
N GLY A 183 9.89 -10.44 4.50
CA GLY A 183 10.71 -9.31 4.92
C GLY A 183 10.79 -8.14 3.93
N LEU A 184 10.45 -8.38 2.66
CA LEU A 184 10.57 -7.37 1.60
C LEU A 184 9.53 -6.28 1.78
N THR A 185 10.01 -5.05 1.88
CA THR A 185 9.17 -3.88 2.19
C THR A 185 8.94 -3.01 0.96
N TYR A 186 9.77 -3.18 -0.07
CA TYR A 186 9.84 -2.29 -1.23
C TYR A 186 9.59 -2.98 -2.58
N TYR A 187 9.45 -4.30 -2.60
CA TYR A 187 9.09 -5.06 -3.81
C TYR A 187 7.89 -5.97 -3.56
N SER A 188 7.00 -6.05 -4.55
CA SER A 188 6.00 -7.11 -4.66
C SER A 188 5.69 -7.36 -6.13
N PRO A 189 5.23 -8.58 -6.49
CA PRO A 189 4.74 -8.88 -7.84
C PRO A 189 3.70 -7.86 -8.32
N PHE A 190 2.73 -7.51 -7.48
CA PHE A 190 1.71 -6.51 -7.78
C PHE A 190 2.31 -5.15 -8.16
N LEU A 191 3.22 -4.63 -7.33
CA LEU A 191 3.92 -3.37 -7.59
C LEU A 191 4.71 -3.44 -8.90
N HIS A 192 5.44 -4.53 -9.11
CA HIS A 192 6.26 -4.70 -10.31
C HIS A 192 5.41 -4.66 -11.58
N CYS A 193 4.30 -5.39 -11.63
CA CYS A 193 3.41 -5.39 -12.79
C CYS A 193 2.75 -4.02 -13.02
N ALA A 194 2.29 -3.36 -11.96
CA ALA A 194 1.69 -2.03 -12.06
C ALA A 194 2.71 -0.98 -12.55
N LEU A 195 3.93 -1.05 -12.02
CA LEU A 195 5.05 -0.23 -12.47
C LEU A 195 5.34 -0.48 -13.95
N MET A 196 5.39 -1.73 -14.41
CA MET A 196 5.64 -2.04 -15.83
C MET A 196 4.51 -1.58 -16.77
N ALA A 197 3.25 -1.64 -16.32
CA ALA A 197 2.10 -1.11 -17.08
C ALA A 197 2.24 0.41 -17.36
N LEU A 198 2.81 1.15 -16.39
CA LEU A 198 3.18 2.53 -16.60
C LEU A 198 4.50 2.63 -17.38
N ALA A 199 5.58 1.99 -16.95
CA ALA A 199 6.93 2.16 -17.49
C ALA A 199 7.00 1.96 -19.01
N THR A 200 6.20 1.05 -19.56
CA THR A 200 6.04 0.81 -21.00
C THR A 200 5.64 2.06 -21.82
N THR A 201 5.05 3.12 -21.24
CA THR A 201 4.88 4.41 -21.97
C THR A 201 6.21 5.07 -22.34
N PHE A 202 7.28 4.79 -21.60
CA PHE A 202 8.63 5.31 -21.87
C PHE A 202 9.43 4.45 -22.86
N SER A 203 8.83 3.40 -23.43
CA SER A 203 9.50 2.61 -24.48
C SER A 203 9.68 3.44 -25.75
N THR A 204 10.82 3.22 -26.41
CA THR A 204 11.08 3.73 -27.76
C THR A 204 10.46 2.84 -28.83
N ASP A 205 10.14 1.58 -28.50
CA ASP A 205 9.47 0.65 -29.40
C ASP A 205 7.95 0.90 -29.39
N PRO A 206 7.33 1.28 -30.52
CA PRO A 206 5.89 1.46 -30.61
C PRO A 206 5.07 0.21 -30.28
N GLY A 207 5.60 -0.99 -30.52
CA GLY A 207 4.95 -2.26 -30.20
C GLY A 207 4.81 -2.45 -28.70
N ILE A 208 5.86 -2.16 -27.94
CA ILE A 208 5.89 -2.27 -26.47
C ILE A 208 5.09 -1.13 -25.82
N ARG A 209 5.15 0.06 -26.42
CA ARG A 209 4.34 1.22 -25.99
C ARG A 209 2.85 1.08 -26.31
N SER A 210 2.47 0.13 -27.15
CA SER A 210 1.08 -0.04 -27.61
C SER A 210 0.12 -0.28 -26.44
N LYS A 211 -1.10 0.27 -26.52
CA LYS A 211 -2.13 0.09 -25.48
C LYS A 211 -2.31 -1.38 -25.10
N HIS A 212 -2.27 -2.28 -26.08
CA HIS A 212 -2.46 -3.72 -25.88
C HIS A 212 -1.42 -4.33 -24.93
N ILE A 213 -0.12 -4.05 -25.14
CA ILE A 213 0.95 -4.60 -24.29
C ILE A 213 0.85 -4.03 -22.88
N ARG A 214 0.64 -2.71 -22.76
CA ARG A 214 0.49 -2.05 -21.46
C ARG A 214 -0.69 -2.62 -20.67
N GLU A 215 -1.78 -2.93 -21.36
CA GLU A 215 -2.97 -3.55 -20.75
C GLU A 215 -2.70 -4.97 -20.24
N GLN A 216 -1.81 -5.74 -20.86
CA GLN A 216 -1.45 -7.07 -20.36
C GLN A 216 -0.78 -6.99 -18.98
N PHE A 217 0.14 -6.05 -18.78
CA PHE A 217 0.73 -5.79 -17.45
C PHE A 217 -0.32 -5.30 -16.46
N ALA A 218 -1.18 -4.35 -16.85
CA ALA A 218 -2.22 -3.84 -15.98
C ALA A 218 -3.25 -4.91 -15.58
N ARG A 219 -3.64 -5.79 -16.52
CA ARG A 219 -4.54 -6.92 -16.23
C ARG A 219 -3.90 -7.90 -15.25
N TYR A 220 -2.63 -8.23 -15.44
CA TYR A 220 -1.92 -9.12 -14.53
C TYR A 220 -1.77 -8.50 -13.13
N ALA A 221 -1.45 -7.20 -13.03
CA ALA A 221 -1.45 -6.47 -11.76
C ALA A 221 -2.83 -6.53 -11.07
N LYS A 222 -3.92 -6.36 -11.82
CA LYS A 222 -5.29 -6.45 -11.26
C LYS A 222 -5.64 -7.83 -10.72
N GLN A 223 -5.07 -8.91 -11.28
CA GLN A 223 -5.26 -10.27 -10.75
C GLN A 223 -4.59 -10.45 -9.38
N LEU A 224 -3.48 -9.73 -9.13
CA LEU A 224 -2.74 -9.76 -7.87
C LEU A 224 -3.28 -8.75 -6.84
N LEU A 225 -4.29 -7.96 -7.20
CA LEU A 225 -4.74 -6.81 -6.42
C LEU A 225 -5.38 -7.20 -5.09
N GLU A 226 -6.23 -8.23 -5.10
CA GLU A 226 -6.96 -8.67 -3.91
C GLU A 226 -5.98 -9.18 -2.85
N ASP A 227 -5.07 -10.09 -3.22
CA ASP A 227 -4.01 -10.60 -2.34
C ASP A 227 -3.13 -9.47 -1.78
N ALA A 228 -2.77 -8.49 -2.62
CA ALA A 228 -1.97 -7.35 -2.20
C ALA A 228 -2.71 -6.42 -1.21
N CYS A 229 -4.05 -6.37 -1.29
CA CYS A 229 -4.89 -5.51 -0.46
C CYS A 229 -5.44 -6.21 0.79
N GLU A 230 -5.50 -7.54 0.81
CA GLU A 230 -5.94 -8.33 1.98
C GLU A 230 -5.05 -8.02 3.18
N ARG A 231 -3.73 -7.98 2.97
CA ARG A 231 -2.73 -7.61 3.98
C ARG A 231 -1.91 -6.43 3.46
N PRO A 232 -2.42 -5.20 3.56
CA PRO A 232 -1.85 -4.07 2.86
C PRO A 232 -0.43 -3.76 3.35
N THR A 233 0.45 -3.47 2.39
CA THR A 233 1.84 -3.03 2.64
C THR A 233 2.10 -1.71 1.91
N LEU A 234 3.29 -1.12 2.09
CA LEU A 234 3.70 0.04 1.32
C LEU A 234 3.64 -0.25 -0.19
N THR A 235 4.10 -1.43 -0.61
CA THR A 235 4.12 -1.84 -2.02
C THR A 235 2.71 -1.91 -2.64
N ALA A 236 1.69 -2.25 -1.85
CA ALA A 236 0.30 -2.22 -2.30
C ALA A 236 -0.18 -0.78 -2.59
N ILE A 237 0.20 0.18 -1.75
CA ILE A 237 -0.09 1.60 -1.98
C ILE A 237 0.63 2.10 -3.24
N HIS A 238 1.92 1.78 -3.40
CA HIS A 238 2.69 2.13 -4.60
C HIS A 238 2.08 1.52 -5.87
N GLY A 239 1.71 0.24 -5.84
CA GLY A 239 1.14 -0.44 -6.99
C GLY A 239 -0.20 0.16 -7.41
N LEU A 240 -1.05 0.52 -6.44
CA LEU A 240 -2.30 1.24 -6.70
C LEU A 240 -2.06 2.63 -7.30
N ALA A 241 -1.04 3.36 -6.84
CA ALA A 241 -0.67 4.65 -7.40
C ALA A 241 -0.23 4.52 -8.86
N PHE A 242 0.67 3.58 -9.18
CA PHE A 242 1.11 3.34 -10.56
C PHE A 242 -0.01 2.82 -11.46
N LEU A 243 -0.89 1.96 -10.95
CA LEU A 243 -2.05 1.47 -11.71
C LEU A 243 -3.04 2.60 -12.01
N SER A 244 -3.23 3.52 -11.07
CA SER A 244 -4.00 4.74 -11.29
C SER A 244 -3.40 5.60 -12.38
N GLU A 245 -2.09 5.87 -12.33
CA GLU A 245 -1.40 6.68 -13.33
C GLU A 245 -1.40 6.05 -14.71
N TYR A 246 -1.28 4.72 -14.78
CA TYR A 246 -1.48 3.97 -16.02
C TYR A 246 -2.86 4.30 -16.62
N HIS A 247 -3.94 4.18 -15.85
CA HIS A 247 -5.28 4.51 -16.32
C HIS A 247 -5.44 6.01 -16.64
N GLY A 248 -4.81 6.88 -15.87
CA GLY A 248 -4.76 8.32 -16.12
C GLY A 248 -4.12 8.64 -17.47
N SER A 249 -3.02 7.98 -17.81
CA SER A 249 -2.31 8.15 -19.10
C SER A 249 -3.12 7.68 -20.31
N LEU A 250 -4.15 6.85 -20.10
CA LEU A 250 -5.08 6.41 -21.13
C LEU A 250 -6.35 7.29 -21.20
N GLY A 251 -6.47 8.29 -20.33
CA GLY A 251 -7.67 9.12 -20.20
C GLY A 251 -8.83 8.43 -19.46
N GLU A 252 -8.59 7.25 -18.87
CA GLU A 252 -9.59 6.45 -18.17
C GLU A 252 -9.81 6.96 -16.74
N ARG A 253 -10.31 8.19 -16.63
CA ARG A 253 -10.37 8.97 -15.37
C ARG A 253 -11.04 8.23 -14.22
N GLY A 254 -12.18 7.56 -14.48
CA GLY A 254 -12.90 6.83 -13.43
C GLY A 254 -12.06 5.72 -12.80
N LEU A 255 -11.30 4.98 -13.61
CA LEU A 255 -10.40 3.93 -13.13
C LEU A 255 -9.18 4.51 -12.42
N ALA A 256 -8.63 5.61 -12.92
CA ALA A 256 -7.56 6.33 -12.23
C ALA A 256 -7.99 6.73 -10.81
N TYR A 257 -9.13 7.41 -10.68
CA TYR A 257 -9.68 7.79 -9.37
C TYR A 257 -10.02 6.60 -8.47
N LEU A 258 -10.51 5.51 -9.04
CA LEU A 258 -10.83 4.29 -8.28
C LEU A 258 -9.58 3.73 -7.60
N TYR A 259 -8.54 3.42 -8.38
CA TYR A 259 -7.32 2.81 -7.84
C TYR A 259 -6.56 3.77 -6.92
N PHE A 260 -6.52 5.06 -7.27
CA PHE A 260 -5.90 6.05 -6.39
C PHE A 260 -6.64 6.19 -5.06
N GLY A 261 -7.99 6.20 -5.10
CA GLY A 261 -8.83 6.24 -3.91
C GLY A 261 -8.64 5.03 -3.00
N MET A 262 -8.46 3.84 -3.57
CA MET A 262 -8.06 2.64 -2.81
C MET A 262 -6.72 2.86 -2.10
N GLY A 263 -5.72 3.39 -2.81
CA GLY A 263 -4.41 3.71 -2.24
C GLY A 263 -4.51 4.69 -1.06
N CYS A 264 -5.27 5.78 -1.21
CA CYS A 264 -5.53 6.75 -0.15
C CYS A 264 -6.20 6.13 1.09
N ARG A 265 -7.11 5.17 0.90
CA ARG A 265 -7.72 4.43 2.02
C ARG A 265 -6.69 3.55 2.72
N LEU A 266 -5.80 2.88 1.98
CA LEU A 266 -4.73 2.07 2.56
C LEU A 266 -3.70 2.90 3.32
N VAL A 267 -3.35 4.11 2.85
CA VAL A 267 -2.48 5.05 3.59
C VAL A 267 -3.02 5.31 5.00
N ARG A 268 -4.34 5.51 5.13
CA ARG A 268 -4.98 5.70 6.44
C ARG A 268 -5.07 4.40 7.23
N ALA A 269 -5.38 3.29 6.57
CA ALA A 269 -5.48 1.97 7.21
C ALA A 269 -4.15 1.48 7.79
N LEU A 270 -3.03 1.86 7.18
CA LEU A 270 -1.67 1.56 7.67
C LEU A 270 -1.10 2.64 8.61
N GLY A 271 -1.86 3.72 8.84
CA GLY A 271 -1.51 4.77 9.78
C GLY A 271 -0.32 5.62 9.34
N LEU A 272 -0.06 5.76 8.03
CA LEU A 272 1.03 6.58 7.52
C LEU A 272 0.85 8.08 7.83
N CYS A 273 -0.39 8.50 8.12
CA CYS A 273 -0.71 9.86 8.55
C CYS A 273 -0.43 10.14 10.03
N ILE A 274 0.00 9.13 10.80
CA ILE A 274 0.28 9.23 12.23
C ILE A 274 1.79 9.31 12.45
N ASN A 275 2.22 10.02 13.49
CA ASN A 275 3.64 10.10 13.85
C ASN A 275 4.19 8.72 14.26
N GLY A 276 5.03 8.13 13.40
CA GLY A 276 5.62 6.81 13.59
C GLY A 276 6.86 6.75 14.49
N ARG A 277 7.32 7.85 15.10
CA ARG A 277 8.53 7.84 15.95
C ARG A 277 8.50 6.79 17.07
N LYS A 278 7.35 6.64 17.73
CA LYS A 278 7.15 5.62 18.77
C LYS A 278 7.41 4.20 18.27
N MET A 279 7.16 3.92 16.99
CA MET A 279 7.41 2.61 16.38
C MET A 279 8.90 2.35 16.20
N VAL A 280 9.67 3.38 15.85
CA VAL A 280 11.13 3.31 15.74
C VAL A 280 11.74 3.14 17.13
N ASP A 281 11.27 3.91 18.11
CA ASP A 281 11.71 3.79 19.51
C ASP A 281 11.47 2.38 20.05
N SER A 282 10.35 1.77 19.66
CA SER A 282 9.98 0.38 20.00
C SER A 282 10.65 -0.67 19.11
N LYS A 283 11.54 -0.28 18.18
CA LYS A 283 12.24 -1.14 17.21
C LYS A 283 11.34 -1.99 16.31
N MET A 284 10.11 -1.53 16.08
CA MET A 284 9.11 -2.22 15.24
C MET A 284 9.28 -1.90 13.75
N ILE A 285 9.79 -0.70 13.44
CA ILE A 285 10.18 -0.28 12.09
C ILE A 285 11.57 0.35 12.15
N THR A 286 12.27 0.35 11.02
CA THR A 286 13.56 1.05 10.88
C THR A 286 13.33 2.55 10.62
N GLU A 287 14.35 3.37 10.87
CA GLU A 287 14.32 4.80 10.48
C GLU A 287 14.08 4.98 8.98
N GLN A 288 14.70 4.13 8.15
CA GLN A 288 14.49 4.12 6.70
C GLN A 288 13.02 3.88 6.33
N GLU A 289 12.37 2.93 6.99
CA GLU A 289 10.94 2.67 6.78
C GLU A 289 10.06 3.84 7.22
N LEU A 290 10.41 4.51 8.32
CA LEU A 290 9.70 5.71 8.75
C LEU A 290 9.83 6.83 7.70
N THR A 291 11.03 7.04 7.16
CA THR A 291 11.26 8.00 6.08
C THR A 291 10.41 7.67 4.87
N SER A 292 10.41 6.41 4.40
CA SER A 292 9.61 5.99 3.25
C SER A 292 8.11 6.15 3.50
N ARG A 293 7.61 5.86 4.72
CA ARG A 293 6.20 6.05 5.10
C ARG A 293 5.78 7.52 5.04
N VAL A 294 6.59 8.40 5.61
CA VAL A 294 6.33 9.85 5.63
C VAL A 294 6.38 10.41 4.21
N HIS A 295 7.38 10.00 3.42
CA HIS A 295 7.49 10.42 2.03
C HIS A 295 6.26 9.98 1.21
N LEU A 296 5.87 8.70 1.32
CA LEU A 296 4.73 8.15 0.62
C LEU A 296 3.42 8.86 0.96
N PHE A 297 3.21 9.19 2.25
CA PHE A 297 2.07 9.98 2.68
C PHE A 297 2.00 11.34 1.98
N TRP A 298 3.09 12.11 2.03
CA TRP A 298 3.13 13.46 1.44
C TRP A 298 3.04 13.45 -0.08
N ALA A 299 3.63 12.43 -0.72
CA ALA A 299 3.51 12.22 -2.15
C ALA A 299 2.05 11.96 -2.56
N LEU A 300 1.38 10.97 -1.94
CA LEU A 300 -0.03 10.69 -2.27
C LEU A 300 -0.95 11.87 -1.92
N PHE A 301 -0.70 12.56 -0.80
CA PHE A 301 -1.47 13.76 -0.46
C PHE A 301 -1.35 14.84 -1.54
N SER A 302 -0.14 15.08 -2.04
CA SER A 302 0.11 16.08 -3.07
C SER A 302 -0.52 15.66 -4.41
N GLN A 303 -0.41 14.38 -4.77
CA GLN A 303 -1.01 13.82 -5.97
C GLN A 303 -2.55 13.87 -5.93
N ASP A 304 -3.18 13.62 -4.79
CA ASP A 304 -4.63 13.77 -4.60
C ASP A 304 -5.09 15.19 -4.94
N LYS A 305 -4.37 16.21 -4.45
CA LYS A 305 -4.66 17.61 -4.78
C LYS A 305 -4.48 17.90 -6.27
N LEU A 306 -3.43 17.37 -6.89
CA LEU A 306 -3.16 17.55 -8.32
C LEU A 306 -4.22 16.89 -9.20
N MET A 307 -4.73 15.73 -8.82
CA MET A 307 -5.79 15.05 -9.58
C MET A 307 -7.11 15.84 -9.56
N VAL A 308 -7.46 16.42 -8.41
CA VAL A 308 -8.69 17.23 -8.25
C VAL A 308 -8.57 18.59 -8.94
N CYS A 309 -7.37 19.18 -8.97
CA CYS A 309 -7.12 20.41 -9.70
C CYS A 309 -7.24 20.16 -11.21
N LYS A 310 -8.10 20.94 -11.87
CA LYS A 310 -8.35 20.94 -13.32
C LYS A 310 -7.14 21.44 -14.16
N LEU A 311 -5.90 21.19 -13.71
CA LEU A 311 -4.67 21.69 -14.33
C LEU A 311 -4.06 20.70 -15.34
N ILE A 312 -4.42 19.42 -15.32
CA ILE A 312 -3.89 18.44 -16.27
C ILE A 312 -4.85 18.30 -17.46
N SER A 313 -4.95 19.37 -18.25
CA SER A 313 -5.47 19.34 -19.62
C SER A 313 -4.39 19.73 -20.65
N ILE A 314 -3.10 19.77 -20.27
CA ILE A 314 -2.03 20.23 -21.17
C ILE A 314 -0.75 19.38 -21.01
N LEU A 315 -0.87 18.07 -21.26
CA LEU A 315 0.19 17.20 -21.77
C LEU A 315 -0.45 16.17 -22.71
#